data_AF-A0A3M5GIX4-F1
#
_entry.id   AF-A0A3M5GIX4-F1
#
_cell.length_a   1.000
_cell.length_b   1.000
_cell.length_c   1.000
_cell.angle_alpha   90.00
_cell.angle_beta   90.00
_cell.angle_gamma   90.00
#
_symmetry.space_group_name_H-M   'P 1'
#
loop_
_entity.id
_entity.type
_entity.pdbx_description
1 polymer ?
#
loop_
_entity_poly.entity_id
_entity_poly.type
_entity_poly.pdbx_seq_one_letter_code
_entity_poly.pdbx_strand_id
1 'polypeptide(L)' 'YSKSFKSQVIQECGQPGASIASIALNHNLNANIVHKWIWLQAQHSTVTCIYSVSRTALHARD' A
#
# COMPACT_ATOMS: atom_id res chain seq x y z
N TYR A 1 0.54 -1.83 -15.61
CA TYR A 1 0.81 -0.73 -14.67
C TYR A 1 2.16 -0.90 -14.03
N SER A 2 3.03 0.10 -14.18
CA SER A 2 4.35 0.14 -13.53
C SER A 2 4.22 0.18 -12.00
N LYS A 3 5.27 -0.24 -11.27
CA LYS A 3 5.27 -0.21 -9.80
C LYS A 3 5.08 1.22 -9.27
N SER A 4 5.75 2.20 -9.88
CA SER A 4 5.64 3.62 -9.50
C SER A 4 4.22 4.14 -9.64
N PHE A 5 3.53 3.80 -10.74
CA PHE A 5 2.15 4.23 -10.96
C PHE A 5 1.19 3.63 -9.92
N LYS A 6 1.32 2.34 -9.62
CA LYS A 6 0.50 1.71 -8.56
C LYS A 6 0.74 2.37 -7.20
N SER A 7 2.00 2.63 -6.85
CA SER A 7 2.36 3.29 -5.60
C SER A 7 1.78 4.70 -5.51
N GLN A 8 1.80 5.45 -6.61
CA GLN A 8 1.24 6.80 -6.66
C GLN A 8 -0.28 6.77 -6.44
N VAL A 9 -1.00 5.90 -7.16
CA VAL A 9 -2.45 5.73 -7.00
C VAL A 9 -2.83 5.32 -5.57
N ILE A 10 -2.05 4.42 -4.94
CA ILE A 10 -2.27 3.99 -3.55
C ILE A 10 -1.98 5.12 -2.56
N GLN A 11 -0.91 5.91 -2.78
CA GLN A 11 -0.59 7.06 -1.93
C GLN A 11 -1.64 8.17 -2.02
N GLU A 12 -2.16 8.45 -3.22
CA GLU A 12 -3.29 9.36 -3.40
C GLU A 12 -4.51 8.83 -2.63
N CYS A 13 -4.78 7.52 -2.67
CA CYS A 13 -5.88 6.91 -1.90
C CYS A 13 -5.69 7.00 -0.37
N GLY A 14 -4.45 7.17 0.10
CA GLY A 14 -4.13 7.34 1.52
C GLY A 14 -4.24 8.78 2.02
N GLN A 15 -4.54 9.75 1.15
CA GLN A 15 -4.70 11.15 1.55
C GLN A 15 -6.01 11.36 2.33
N PRO A 16 -6.00 12.17 3.40
CA PRO A 16 -7.21 12.50 4.13
C PRO A 16 -8.22 13.23 3.24
N GLY A 17 -9.41 12.65 3.06
CA GLY A 17 -10.47 13.20 2.21
C GLY A 17 -10.43 12.73 0.75
N ALA A 18 -9.43 11.94 0.35
CA ALA A 18 -9.42 11.33 -0.96
C ALA A 18 -10.28 10.06 -1.00
N SER A 19 -11.12 9.94 -2.03
CA SER A 19 -11.98 8.77 -2.22
C SER A 19 -11.41 7.88 -3.32
N ILE A 20 -11.32 6.58 -3.04
CA ILE A 20 -10.78 5.57 -3.97
C ILE A 20 -11.51 5.62 -5.32
N ALA A 21 -12.83 5.83 -5.30
CA ALA A 21 -13.64 5.96 -6.51
C ALA A 21 -13.27 7.21 -7.31
N SER A 22 -13.11 8.36 -6.66
CA SER A 22 -12.73 9.62 -7.31
C SER A 22 -11.34 9.52 -7.94
N ILE A 23 -10.37 8.91 -7.26
CA ILE A 23 -9.03 8.67 -7.79
C ILE A 23 -9.08 7.70 -8.96
N ALA A 24 -9.81 6.60 -8.84
CA ALA A 24 -9.97 5.66 -9.95
C ALA A 24 -10.55 6.35 -11.19
N LEU A 25 -11.61 7.16 -11.04
CA LEU A 25 -12.19 7.94 -12.12
C LEU A 25 -11.19 8.94 -12.73
N ASN A 26 -10.44 9.65 -11.90
CA ASN A 26 -9.44 10.64 -12.34
C ASN A 26 -8.30 10.00 -13.16
N HIS A 27 -7.92 8.77 -12.82
CA HIS A 27 -6.91 8.00 -13.54
C HIS A 27 -7.51 7.11 -14.66
N ASN A 28 -8.81 7.20 -14.93
CA ASN A 28 -9.56 6.33 -15.85
C ASN A 28 -9.37 4.83 -15.56
N LEU A 29 -9.29 4.49 -14.28
CA LEU A 29 -9.11 3.14 -13.76
C LEU A 29 -10.42 2.59 -13.22
N ASN A 30 -10.59 1.27 -13.31
CA ASN A 30 -11.67 0.59 -12.60
C ASN A 30 -11.35 0.55 -11.10
N ALA A 31 -12.28 1.02 -10.26
CA ALA A 31 -12.13 1.03 -8.81
C ALA A 31 -11.80 -0.36 -8.23
N ASN A 32 -12.29 -1.44 -8.85
CA ASN A 32 -12.01 -2.81 -8.45
C ASN A 32 -10.52 -3.17 -8.57
N ILE A 33 -9.82 -2.60 -9.56
CA ILE A 33 -8.37 -2.79 -9.75
C ILE A 33 -7.60 -2.06 -8.64
N VAL A 34 -8.00 -0.84 -8.30
CA VAL A 34 -7.39 -0.05 -7.21
C VAL A 34 -7.58 -0.75 -5.86
N HIS A 35 -8.78 -1.27 -5.61
CA HIS A 35 -9.10 -2.05 -4.41
C HIS A 35 -8.21 -3.29 -4.28
N LYS A 36 -8.00 -4.02 -5.41
CA LYS A 36 -7.11 -5.17 -5.45
C LYS A 36 -5.66 -4.79 -5.16
N TRP A 37 -5.19 -3.63 -5.62
CA TRP A 37 -3.83 -3.17 -5.33
C TRP A 37 -3.65 -2.80 -3.86
N ILE A 38 -4.62 -2.11 -3.25
CA ILE A 38 -4.60 -1.80 -1.81
C ILE A 38 -4.57 -3.09 -0.98
N TRP A 39 -5.40 -4.08 -1.34
CA TRP A 39 -5.39 -5.39 -0.70
C TRP A 39 -4.06 -6.14 -0.85
N LEU A 40 -3.50 -6.20 -2.07
CA LEU A 40 -2.22 -6.85 -2.31
C LEU A 40 -1.05 -6.15 -1.58
N GLN A 41 -1.10 -4.82 -1.47
CA GLN A 41 -0.11 -4.04 -0.72
C GLN A 41 -0.22 -4.34 0.78
N ALA A 42 -1.43 -4.40 1.34
CA ALA A 42 -1.67 -4.75 2.74
C ALA A 42 -1.26 -6.20 3.05
N GLN A 43 -1.47 -7.14 2.12
CA GLN A 43 -1.04 -8.54 2.28
C GLN A 43 0.48 -8.71 2.22
N HIS A 44 1.21 -7.84 1.51
CA HIS A 44 2.68 -7.79 1.59
C HIS A 44 3.19 -7.20 2.92
N SER A 45 2.38 -6.39 3.62
CA SER A 45 2.73 -5.86 4.94
C SER A 45 2.55 -6.88 6.06
N THR A 46 1.61 -7.82 5.96
CA THR A 46 1.45 -8.91 6.94
C THR A 46 2.60 -9.91 6.90
N VAL A 47 3.21 -10.15 5.73
CA VAL A 47 4.45 -10.94 5.64
C VAL A 47 5.63 -10.16 6.24
N THR A 48 5.65 -8.84 6.13
CA THR A 48 6.74 -8.05 6.73
C THR A 48 6.65 -8.02 8.25
N CYS A 49 5.45 -7.92 8.85
CA CYS A 49 5.31 -7.92 10.31
C CYS A 49 5.83 -9.21 10.99
N ILE A 50 5.66 -10.37 10.34
CA ILE A 50 6.19 -11.64 10.86
C ILE A 50 7.71 -11.79 10.65
N TYR A 51 8.32 -11.12 9.66
CA TYR A 51 9.76 -11.20 9.38
C TYR A 51 10.58 -10.00 9.90
N SER A 52 9.95 -8.87 10.26
CA SER A 52 10.63 -7.66 10.76
C SER A 52 10.62 -7.53 12.29
N VAL A 53 9.83 -8.33 13.02
CA VAL A 53 9.97 -8.46 14.49
C VAL A 53 11.32 -9.07 14.89
N SER A 54 12.10 -9.64 13.95
CA SER A 54 13.40 -10.25 14.25
C SER A 54 14.63 -9.37 13.96
N ARG A 55 14.50 -8.14 13.45
CA ARG A 55 15.68 -7.32 13.06
C ARG A 55 15.85 -5.98 13.81
N THR A 56 15.07 -5.74 14.86
CA THR A 56 15.26 -4.62 15.80
C THR A 56 15.37 -5.09 17.25
N ALA A 57 15.90 -6.30 17.48
CA ALA A 57 16.20 -6.82 18.81
C ALA A 57 17.62 -7.43 18.91
N LEU A 58 18.61 -6.90 18.17
CA LEU A 58 20.01 -7.32 18.30
C LEU A 58 21.02 -6.17 18.47
N HIS A 59 20.59 -5.00 18.95
CA HIS A 59 21.53 -3.93 19.27
C HIS A 59 21.21 -3.12 20.54
N ALA A 60 20.47 -3.72 21.46
CA ALA A 60 20.30 -3.17 22.79
C ALA A 60 20.43 -4.28 23.82
N ARG A 61 21.67 -4.63 24.18
CA ARG A 61 22.17 -4.77 25.56
C ARG A 61 23.54 -5.46 25.58
N ASP A 62 24.44 -4.77 26.28
CA ASP A 62 25.60 -5.27 27.02
C ASP A 62 25.45 -6.72 27.51
#